data_AF-A0AAN8QPT6-F1
#
_entry.id   AF-A0AAN8QPT6-F1
#
_cell.length_a   1.000
_cell.length_b   1.000
_cell.length_c   1.000
_cell.angle_alpha   90.00
_cell.angle_beta   90.00
_cell.angle_gamma   90.00
#
_symmetry.space_group_name_H-M   'P 1'
#
loop_
_entity.id
_entity.type
_entity.pdbx_description
1 polymer ?
#
loop_
_entity_poly.entity_id
_entity_poly.type
_entity_poly.pdbx_seq_one_letter_code
_entity_poly.pdbx_strand_id
1 'polypeptide(L)'
;MADEEAEQDSAHTHSSATIGALREKLQELAIALKNSKESPTQSSSQYCQDFCQTLVEYAGRWRMEEDPLPLVEVYTVALLSYAQASPCLSSQCENVPLVLERLSLSCLELLLSLPEHFPDALWEEFKSSVQSAQSQLQENGITQLSLLSTVAQETGVWTNGTLHSLLSNESPQTEKVHKFLELEGPILLEMRVKHLIKENHLERAALLAKACAEYPEFEGKGHFKQMYLVCLCAVSAQEPLMEELSNVDCRDALEMICNLESEGDERGAFSLCSAFLKQQLLQGDTYCAWELTLFWSKLLKRLESSEETFLDRCHQMSLLSKTVFHILFLIKVIQSEVDKVGLPVCVDMCIRALQLESSDGNTKANICKTISCLLPTDLEVKRACQLTEFLLEPTVDSYYAVETLYNEPDQKLEEENLPVPNSLRCELLLVFKTQWPFDPEFWDWKTLKRHCLTLMGEEASIVSSIDLLNDNESPEASEEEDTAQGEEGFRDVTDCFIDTTHELNEIVDKRQKIRETKKLREKGFISARFRNWQAYMQYCVLCDKEFLGHRISQLDLHQEEHVTKEEEYPATDSDLSHSLDQRILSDQASFSEEVEASHPPASVAVKHSIENLLNASQDHFSRPSASTQSSNNK
;
A
#
# COMPACT_ATOMS: atom_id res chain seq x y z
N MET A 1 23.59 -45.47 -15.39
CA MET A 1 24.64 -46.05 -14.53
C MET A 1 26.03 -45.77 -15.09
N ALA A 2 26.57 -46.46 -16.11
CA ALA A 2 27.95 -46.18 -16.58
C ALA A 2 28.13 -44.83 -17.30
N ASP A 3 27.14 -44.36 -18.07
CA ASP A 3 27.21 -43.05 -18.73
C ASP A 3 26.93 -41.89 -17.75
N GLU A 4 26.08 -42.09 -16.74
CA GLU A 4 25.82 -41.09 -15.67
C GLU A 4 27.02 -40.92 -14.73
N GLU A 5 27.72 -42.01 -14.40
CA GLU A 5 28.97 -41.95 -13.61
C GLU A 5 30.10 -41.24 -14.39
N ALA A 6 30.20 -41.46 -15.72
CA ALA A 6 31.19 -40.81 -16.56
C ALA A 6 30.91 -39.30 -16.77
N GLU A 7 29.63 -38.91 -16.87
CA GLU A 7 29.22 -37.50 -16.92
C GLU A 7 29.47 -36.78 -15.58
N GLN A 8 29.18 -37.42 -14.44
CA GLN A 8 29.46 -36.89 -13.09
C GLN A 8 30.97 -36.72 -12.83
N ASP A 9 31.80 -37.69 -13.20
CA ASP A 9 33.27 -37.60 -13.06
C ASP A 9 33.86 -36.47 -13.92
N SER A 10 33.31 -36.25 -15.12
CA SER A 10 33.74 -35.14 -16.00
C SER A 10 33.36 -33.77 -15.42
N ALA A 11 32.15 -33.64 -14.88
CA ALA A 11 31.64 -32.41 -14.28
C ALA A 11 32.42 -32.03 -13.01
N HIS A 12 32.70 -33.01 -12.14
CA HIS A 12 33.55 -32.81 -10.95
C HIS A 12 34.97 -32.37 -11.32
N THR A 13 35.56 -32.97 -12.36
CA THR A 13 36.91 -32.60 -12.83
C THR A 13 36.95 -31.16 -13.37
N HIS A 14 35.93 -30.75 -14.13
CA HIS A 14 35.81 -29.38 -14.63
C HIS A 14 35.57 -28.35 -13.51
N SER A 15 34.81 -28.73 -12.49
CA SER A 15 34.54 -27.89 -11.31
C SER A 15 35.84 -27.64 -10.52
N SER A 16 36.58 -28.69 -10.20
CA SER A 16 37.85 -28.61 -9.47
C SER A 16 38.89 -27.76 -10.19
N ALA A 17 39.01 -27.90 -11.51
CA ALA A 17 39.92 -27.07 -12.32
C ALA A 17 39.54 -25.58 -12.30
N THR A 18 38.24 -25.28 -12.32
CA THR A 18 37.73 -23.90 -12.29
C THR A 18 37.98 -23.24 -10.93
N ILE A 19 37.79 -23.98 -9.83
CA ILE A 19 38.08 -23.53 -8.46
C ILE A 19 39.60 -23.33 -8.26
N GLY A 20 40.43 -24.19 -8.87
CA GLY A 20 41.88 -24.00 -8.94
C GLY A 20 42.26 -22.68 -9.61
N ALA A 21 41.66 -22.37 -10.76
CA ALA A 21 41.89 -21.12 -11.48
C ALA A 21 41.44 -19.88 -10.69
N LEU A 22 40.32 -19.97 -9.96
CA LEU A 22 39.89 -18.91 -9.04
C LEU A 22 40.96 -18.63 -7.97
N ARG A 23 41.49 -19.68 -7.35
CA ARG A 23 42.52 -19.56 -6.31
C ARG A 23 43.77 -18.87 -6.85
N GLU A 24 44.24 -19.28 -8.02
CA GLU A 24 45.38 -18.64 -8.69
C GLU A 24 45.10 -17.16 -8.96
N LYS A 25 43.90 -16.83 -9.47
CA LYS A 25 43.55 -15.46 -9.80
C LYS A 25 43.48 -14.56 -8.57
N LEU A 26 42.87 -15.02 -7.48
CA LEU A 26 42.83 -14.27 -6.23
C LEU A 26 44.23 -14.11 -5.61
N GLN A 27 45.11 -15.10 -5.79
CA GLN A 27 46.50 -15.01 -5.36
C GLN A 27 47.30 -13.97 -6.17
N GLU A 28 47.07 -13.86 -7.48
CA GLU A 28 47.64 -12.80 -8.31
C GLU A 28 47.23 -11.40 -7.81
N LEU A 29 45.96 -11.21 -7.46
CA LEU A 29 45.47 -9.94 -6.89
C LEU A 29 46.17 -9.62 -5.55
N ALA A 30 46.34 -10.60 -4.68
CA ALA A 30 47.04 -10.41 -3.40
C ALA A 30 48.52 -10.07 -3.60
N ILE A 31 49.19 -10.64 -4.61
CA ILE A 31 50.57 -10.31 -4.98
C ILE A 31 50.65 -8.89 -5.56
N ALA A 32 49.70 -8.51 -6.41
CA ALA A 32 49.62 -7.16 -6.97
C ALA A 32 49.42 -6.10 -5.88
N LEU A 33 48.55 -6.37 -4.89
CA LEU A 33 48.35 -5.53 -3.72
C LEU A 33 49.66 -5.33 -2.94
N LYS A 34 50.39 -6.42 -2.66
CA LYS A 34 51.68 -6.38 -1.93
C LYS A 34 52.76 -5.57 -2.66
N ASN A 35 52.75 -5.59 -3.99
CA ASN A 35 53.74 -4.91 -4.83
C ASN A 35 53.29 -3.53 -5.32
N SER A 36 52.11 -3.07 -4.92
CA SER A 36 51.57 -1.79 -5.37
C SER A 36 52.41 -0.62 -4.88
N LYS A 37 52.58 0.37 -5.76
CA LYS A 37 53.27 1.64 -5.46
C LYS A 37 52.29 2.76 -5.13
N GLU A 38 50.98 2.48 -5.21
CA GLU A 38 49.93 3.44 -4.92
C GLU A 38 49.76 3.65 -3.42
N SER A 39 48.93 4.62 -3.03
CA SER A 39 48.61 4.78 -1.61
C SER A 39 47.89 3.54 -1.07
N PRO A 40 48.12 3.12 0.19
CA PRO A 40 47.50 1.92 0.76
C PRO A 40 45.98 1.88 0.65
N THR A 41 45.32 3.05 0.72
CA THR A 41 43.87 3.16 0.60
C THR A 41 43.39 2.95 -0.84
N GLN A 42 44.10 3.49 -1.83
CA GLN A 42 43.77 3.29 -3.25
C GLN A 42 44.00 1.84 -3.68
N SER A 43 45.15 1.27 -3.31
CA SER A 43 45.45 -0.12 -3.64
C SER A 43 44.49 -1.11 -2.98
N SER A 44 44.05 -0.85 -1.74
CA SER A 44 43.03 -1.65 -1.06
C SER A 44 41.67 -1.55 -1.75
N SER A 45 41.31 -0.35 -2.22
CA SER A 45 40.06 -0.12 -2.94
C SER A 45 40.04 -0.85 -4.28
N GLN A 46 41.14 -0.76 -5.05
CA GLN A 46 41.29 -1.49 -6.31
C GLN A 46 41.26 -3.00 -6.09
N TYR A 47 41.97 -3.51 -5.07
CA TYR A 47 41.91 -4.92 -4.71
C TYR A 47 40.47 -5.37 -4.40
N CYS A 48 39.70 -4.59 -3.63
CA CYS A 48 38.31 -4.91 -3.32
C CYS A 48 37.44 -4.98 -4.59
N GLN A 49 37.62 -4.06 -5.52
CA GLN A 49 36.89 -4.05 -6.79
C GLN A 49 37.23 -5.26 -7.66
N ASP A 50 38.53 -5.52 -7.87
CA ASP A 50 39.01 -6.63 -8.69
C ASP A 50 38.64 -7.99 -8.07
N PHE A 51 38.67 -8.07 -6.74
CA PHE A 51 38.23 -9.23 -5.96
C PHE A 51 36.75 -9.51 -6.21
N CYS A 52 35.88 -8.52 -6.05
CA CYS A 52 34.44 -8.67 -6.32
C CYS A 52 34.19 -9.08 -7.77
N GLN A 53 34.84 -8.42 -8.74
CA GLN A 53 34.67 -8.75 -10.16
C GLN A 53 35.09 -10.19 -10.47
N THR A 54 36.23 -10.63 -9.93
CA THR A 54 36.70 -12.01 -10.08
C THR A 54 35.71 -12.98 -9.45
N LEU A 55 35.24 -12.70 -8.24
CA LEU A 55 34.28 -13.59 -7.57
C LEU A 55 32.98 -13.72 -8.36
N VAL A 56 32.45 -12.61 -8.91
CA VAL A 56 31.24 -12.61 -9.73
C VAL A 56 31.42 -13.45 -10.99
N GLU A 57 32.54 -13.29 -11.68
CA GLU A 57 32.84 -14.04 -12.90
C GLU A 57 32.87 -15.55 -12.65
N TYR A 58 33.50 -15.99 -11.56
CA TYR A 58 33.67 -17.41 -11.26
C TYR A 58 32.40 -18.00 -10.64
N ALA A 59 31.79 -17.35 -9.65
CA ALA A 59 30.55 -17.83 -9.05
C ALA A 59 29.40 -17.88 -10.06
N GLY A 60 29.37 -16.97 -11.06
CA GLY A 60 28.38 -16.98 -12.14
C GLY A 60 28.45 -18.19 -13.09
N ARG A 61 29.46 -19.06 -12.96
CA ARG A 61 29.61 -20.28 -13.78
C ARG A 61 28.73 -21.44 -13.30
N TRP A 62 28.22 -21.37 -12.08
CA TRP A 62 27.33 -22.38 -11.51
C TRP A 62 25.95 -21.81 -11.24
N ARG A 63 24.93 -22.62 -11.45
CA ARG A 63 23.56 -22.31 -11.05
C ARG A 63 23.25 -23.05 -9.77
N MET A 64 22.74 -22.31 -8.78
CA MET A 64 22.32 -22.83 -7.48
C MET A 64 21.41 -24.06 -7.55
N GLU A 65 20.47 -24.05 -8.48
CA GLU A 65 19.44 -25.08 -8.63
C GLU A 65 20.00 -26.39 -9.20
N GLU A 66 21.14 -26.32 -9.89
CA GLU A 66 21.75 -27.46 -10.58
C GLU A 66 22.81 -28.12 -9.70
N ASP A 67 23.76 -27.35 -9.16
CA ASP A 67 24.80 -27.84 -8.27
C ASP A 67 25.31 -26.75 -7.31
N PRO A 68 24.85 -26.71 -6.05
CA PRO A 68 25.24 -25.68 -5.09
C PRO A 68 26.58 -25.97 -4.39
N LEU A 69 27.12 -27.20 -4.46
CA LEU A 69 28.34 -27.58 -3.73
C LEU A 69 29.59 -26.81 -4.21
N PRO A 70 29.85 -26.66 -5.53
CA PRO A 70 30.96 -25.85 -6.02
C PRO A 70 30.92 -24.40 -5.55
N LEU A 71 29.72 -23.85 -5.35
CA LEU A 71 29.57 -22.48 -4.87
C LEU A 71 30.06 -22.34 -3.42
N VAL A 72 29.82 -23.35 -2.57
CA VAL A 72 30.36 -23.35 -1.19
C VAL A 72 31.89 -23.33 -1.23
N GLU A 73 32.51 -24.12 -2.11
CA GLU A 73 33.96 -24.12 -2.29
C GLU A 73 34.47 -22.77 -2.84
N VAL A 74 33.77 -22.16 -3.79
CA VAL A 74 34.09 -20.81 -4.31
C VAL A 74 34.10 -19.77 -3.18
N TYR A 75 33.07 -19.74 -2.34
CA TYR A 75 33.02 -18.83 -1.17
C TYR A 75 34.11 -19.17 -0.15
N THR A 76 34.41 -20.45 0.07
CA THR A 76 35.48 -20.90 0.97
C THR A 76 36.84 -20.37 0.52
N VAL A 77 37.15 -20.52 -0.77
CA VAL A 77 38.38 -19.99 -1.38
C VAL A 77 38.41 -18.48 -1.29
N ALA A 78 37.30 -17.80 -1.60
CA ALA A 78 37.20 -16.35 -1.52
C ALA A 78 37.49 -15.82 -0.11
N LEU A 79 36.88 -16.40 0.91
CA LEU A 79 37.06 -16.04 2.32
C LEU A 79 38.51 -16.22 2.78
N LEU A 80 39.11 -17.37 2.47
CA LEU A 80 40.51 -17.65 2.82
C LEU A 80 41.47 -16.71 2.09
N SER A 81 41.26 -16.47 0.78
CA SER A 81 42.08 -15.57 -0.01
C SER A 81 41.99 -14.13 0.50
N TYR A 82 40.80 -13.66 0.87
CA TYR A 82 40.62 -12.33 1.45
C TYR A 82 41.30 -12.21 2.81
N ALA A 83 41.17 -13.23 3.67
CA ALA A 83 41.86 -13.28 4.96
C ALA A 83 43.40 -13.24 4.80
N GLN A 84 43.96 -13.96 3.83
CA GLN A 84 45.39 -13.94 3.53
C GLN A 84 45.89 -12.59 3.00
N ALA A 85 45.04 -11.84 2.30
CA ALA A 85 45.36 -10.49 1.82
C ALA A 85 45.20 -9.42 2.90
N SER A 86 44.41 -9.68 3.95
CA SER A 86 44.05 -8.70 4.98
C SER A 86 45.20 -7.97 5.67
N PRO A 87 46.40 -8.54 5.90
CA PRO A 87 47.53 -7.79 6.48
C PRO A 87 48.05 -6.65 5.59
N CYS A 88 47.74 -6.69 4.29
CA CYS A 88 48.15 -5.68 3.32
C CYS A 88 47.03 -4.67 3.01
N LEU A 89 45.83 -4.84 3.58
CA LEU A 89 44.70 -3.95 3.39
C LEU A 89 44.73 -2.80 4.40
N SER A 90 44.39 -1.61 3.92
CA SER A 90 44.31 -0.40 4.73
C SER A 90 43.00 -0.38 5.53
N SER A 91 43.09 -0.21 6.84
CA SER A 91 41.93 0.02 7.71
C SER A 91 41.20 1.34 7.45
N GLN A 92 41.80 2.25 6.68
CA GLN A 92 41.17 3.51 6.27
C GLN A 92 40.28 3.36 5.02
N CYS A 93 40.27 2.18 4.38
CA CYS A 93 39.46 1.92 3.20
C CYS A 93 38.11 1.33 3.63
N GLU A 94 37.01 2.07 3.41
CA GLU A 94 35.64 1.63 3.74
C GLU A 94 35.21 0.35 2.99
N ASN A 95 35.78 0.12 1.80
CA ASN A 95 35.49 -1.06 0.99
C ASN A 95 35.96 -2.37 1.64
N VAL A 96 37.00 -2.32 2.48
CA VAL A 96 37.58 -3.53 3.09
C VAL A 96 36.59 -4.25 4.01
N PRO A 97 36.03 -3.62 5.05
CA PRO A 97 35.01 -4.24 5.88
C PRO A 97 33.71 -4.52 5.11
N LEU A 98 33.32 -3.63 4.19
CA LEU A 98 32.08 -3.76 3.41
C LEU A 98 32.07 -5.01 2.52
N VAL A 99 33.14 -5.26 1.77
CA VAL A 99 33.24 -6.45 0.89
C VAL A 99 33.15 -7.72 1.72
N LEU A 100 33.82 -7.79 2.87
CA LEU A 100 33.79 -8.96 3.72
C LEU A 100 32.41 -9.19 4.35
N GLU A 101 31.73 -8.14 4.80
CA GLU A 101 30.37 -8.24 5.32
C GLU A 101 29.41 -8.80 4.25
N ARG A 102 29.47 -8.26 3.03
CA ARG A 102 28.64 -8.72 1.92
C ARG A 102 28.99 -10.14 1.47
N LEU A 103 30.27 -10.50 1.49
CA LEU A 103 30.74 -11.85 1.20
C LEU A 103 30.21 -12.86 2.22
N SER A 104 30.27 -12.49 3.51
CA SER A 104 29.73 -13.25 4.63
C SER A 104 28.21 -13.48 4.49
N LEU A 105 27.44 -12.42 4.23
CA LEU A 105 26.00 -12.50 4.04
C LEU A 105 25.61 -13.32 2.80
N SER A 106 26.31 -13.17 1.67
CA SER A 106 26.06 -13.95 0.46
C SER A 106 26.36 -15.43 0.66
N CYS A 107 27.42 -15.74 1.41
CA CYS A 107 27.74 -17.11 1.80
C CYS A 107 26.65 -17.68 2.73
N LEU A 108 26.17 -16.93 3.72
CA LEU A 108 25.07 -17.36 4.58
C LEU A 108 23.77 -17.65 3.81
N GLU A 109 23.42 -16.82 2.82
CA GLU A 109 22.24 -17.04 1.99
C GLU A 109 22.34 -18.33 1.16
N LEU A 110 23.52 -18.58 0.59
CA LEU A 110 23.85 -19.85 -0.06
C LEU A 110 23.66 -21.01 0.91
N LEU A 111 24.27 -20.92 2.09
CA LEU A 111 24.24 -21.97 3.10
C LEU A 111 22.80 -22.29 3.56
N LEU A 112 21.96 -21.26 3.77
CA LEU A 112 20.55 -21.44 4.14
C LEU A 112 19.76 -22.23 3.08
N SER A 113 20.15 -22.09 1.81
CA SER A 113 19.51 -22.71 0.65
C SER A 113 20.08 -24.07 0.27
N LEU A 114 21.04 -24.60 1.04
CA LEU A 114 21.59 -25.94 0.80
C LEU A 114 20.55 -27.03 1.14
N PRO A 115 20.59 -28.17 0.44
CA PRO A 115 19.75 -29.32 0.78
C PRO A 115 20.04 -29.81 2.20
N GLU A 116 19.03 -30.42 2.85
CA GLU A 116 19.14 -30.95 4.23
C GLU A 116 20.32 -31.93 4.41
N HIS A 117 20.74 -32.60 3.33
CA HIS A 117 21.80 -33.60 3.34
C HIS A 117 23.05 -33.02 2.67
N PHE A 118 23.80 -32.24 3.43
CA PHE A 118 25.11 -31.71 3.00
C PHE A 118 26.23 -32.66 3.47
N PRO A 119 27.24 -32.99 2.63
CA PRO A 119 28.29 -33.92 3.02
C PRO A 119 29.12 -33.44 4.22
N ASP A 120 29.19 -34.25 5.28
CA ASP A 120 29.93 -33.93 6.52
C ASP A 120 31.39 -33.52 6.26
N ALA A 121 32.05 -34.18 5.30
CA ALA A 121 33.43 -33.88 4.94
C ALA A 121 33.60 -32.45 4.39
N LEU A 122 32.68 -32.00 3.54
CA LEU A 122 32.68 -30.64 3.01
C LEU A 122 32.34 -29.62 4.10
N TRP A 123 31.48 -29.99 5.06
CA TRP A 123 31.12 -29.11 6.16
C TRP A 123 32.29 -28.87 7.10
N GLU A 124 33.02 -29.94 7.45
CA GLU A 124 34.21 -29.83 8.30
C GLU A 124 35.33 -29.04 7.61
N GLU A 125 35.51 -29.19 6.29
CA GLU A 125 36.44 -28.38 5.51
C GLU A 125 36.04 -26.89 5.49
N PHE A 126 34.76 -26.61 5.23
CA PHE A 126 34.19 -25.26 5.27
C PHE A 126 34.39 -24.62 6.65
N LYS A 127 34.03 -25.34 7.71
CA LYS A 127 34.18 -24.92 9.10
C LYS A 127 35.62 -24.58 9.45
N SER A 128 36.56 -25.48 9.13
CA SER A 128 37.99 -25.25 9.38
C SER A 128 38.50 -24.01 8.63
N SER A 129 38.04 -23.82 7.40
CA SER A 129 38.40 -22.68 6.56
C SER A 129 37.86 -21.36 7.10
N VAL A 130 36.58 -21.30 7.51
CA VAL A 130 35.97 -20.12 8.14
C VAL A 130 36.66 -19.77 9.45
N GLN A 131 36.97 -20.76 10.30
CA GLN A 131 37.71 -20.54 11.55
C GLN A 131 39.10 -19.96 11.30
N SER A 132 39.83 -20.50 10.30
CA SER A 132 41.14 -19.98 9.91
C SER A 132 41.07 -18.55 9.39
N ALA A 133 40.09 -18.26 8.52
CA ALA A 133 39.86 -16.92 8.00
C ALA A 133 39.50 -15.94 9.14
N GLN A 134 38.62 -16.34 10.06
CA GLN A 134 38.21 -15.53 11.22
C GLN A 134 39.40 -15.16 12.08
N SER A 135 40.28 -16.11 12.42
CA SER A 135 41.47 -15.82 13.24
C SER A 135 42.40 -14.81 12.57
N GLN A 136 42.67 -14.96 11.26
CA GLN A 136 43.51 -14.03 10.50
C GLN A 136 42.90 -12.63 10.39
N LEU A 137 41.60 -12.55 10.17
CA LEU A 137 40.89 -11.27 10.05
C LEU A 137 40.84 -10.53 11.40
N GLN A 138 40.64 -11.25 12.50
CA GLN A 138 40.64 -10.69 13.85
C GLN A 138 42.00 -10.11 14.25
N GLU A 139 43.10 -10.75 13.86
CA GLU A 139 44.46 -10.20 14.07
C GLU A 139 44.64 -8.82 13.42
N ASN A 140 43.91 -8.56 12.34
CA ASN A 140 43.91 -7.28 11.61
C ASN A 140 42.76 -6.35 12.01
N GLY A 141 42.00 -6.67 13.06
CA GLY A 141 40.90 -5.85 13.58
C GLY A 141 39.60 -5.92 12.77
N ILE A 142 39.46 -6.90 11.88
CA ILE A 142 38.29 -7.10 11.02
C ILE A 142 37.37 -8.16 11.66
N THR A 143 36.10 -7.83 11.88
CA THR A 143 35.14 -8.65 12.65
C THR A 143 33.92 -9.12 11.88
N GLN A 144 33.76 -8.70 10.61
CA GLN A 144 32.57 -8.89 9.78
C GLN A 144 32.24 -10.36 9.45
N LEU A 145 33.15 -11.29 9.76
CA LEU A 145 32.96 -12.73 9.56
C LEU A 145 32.36 -13.44 10.80
N SER A 146 32.10 -12.72 11.89
CA SER A 146 31.58 -13.29 13.15
C SER A 146 30.29 -14.09 12.96
N LEU A 147 29.33 -13.58 12.17
CA LEU A 147 28.05 -14.23 11.93
C LEU A 147 28.20 -15.60 11.25
N LEU A 148 29.01 -15.66 10.20
CA LEU A 148 29.31 -16.91 9.48
C LEU A 148 30.08 -17.89 10.38
N SER A 149 30.98 -17.38 11.21
CA SER A 149 31.72 -18.18 12.19
C SER A 149 30.79 -18.82 13.23
N THR A 150 29.77 -18.09 13.69
CA THR A 150 28.74 -18.64 14.60
C THR A 150 28.00 -19.81 13.95
N VAL A 151 27.56 -19.67 12.70
CA VAL A 151 26.85 -20.75 11.98
C VAL A 151 27.76 -21.95 11.72
N ALA A 152 29.02 -21.71 11.33
CA ALA A 152 29.99 -22.77 11.06
C ALA A 152 30.39 -23.58 12.31
N GLN A 153 30.13 -23.09 13.53
CA GLN A 153 30.41 -23.85 14.75
C GLN A 153 29.46 -25.05 14.92
N GLU A 154 28.24 -24.94 14.41
CA GLU A 154 27.24 -26.01 14.42
C GLU A 154 27.59 -27.11 13.40
N THR A 155 26.86 -28.23 13.43
CA THR A 155 27.01 -29.33 12.45
C THR A 155 26.27 -29.07 11.13
N GLY A 156 25.57 -27.95 11.03
CA GLY A 156 24.79 -27.56 9.87
C GLY A 156 24.01 -26.30 10.15
N VAL A 157 23.48 -25.68 9.10
CA VAL A 157 22.81 -24.39 9.19
C VAL A 157 21.50 -24.50 9.98
N TRP A 158 20.78 -25.62 9.89
CA TRP A 158 19.48 -25.81 10.54
C TRP A 158 19.53 -26.81 11.71
N THR A 159 20.71 -27.27 12.13
CA THR A 159 20.85 -28.40 13.06
C THR A 159 20.83 -28.03 14.55
N ASN A 160 20.83 -26.74 14.89
CA ASN A 160 20.78 -26.31 16.29
C ASN A 160 19.53 -26.86 17.00
N GLY A 161 19.71 -27.55 18.13
CA GLY A 161 18.62 -28.24 18.81
C GLY A 161 17.53 -27.31 19.36
N THR A 162 17.89 -26.09 19.77
CA THR A 162 16.90 -25.09 20.22
C THR A 162 16.08 -24.59 19.05
N LEU A 163 16.72 -24.31 17.91
CA LEU A 163 16.04 -23.93 16.67
C LEU A 163 15.08 -25.03 16.21
N HIS A 164 15.53 -26.29 16.15
CA HIS A 164 14.69 -27.41 15.73
C HIS A 164 13.46 -27.57 16.63
N SER A 165 13.64 -27.46 17.96
CA SER A 165 12.53 -27.52 18.93
C SER A 165 11.54 -26.38 18.69
N LEU A 166 12.03 -25.15 18.48
CA LEU A 166 11.21 -23.99 18.16
C LEU A 166 10.40 -24.17 16.86
N LEU A 167 11.05 -24.61 15.78
CA LEU A 167 10.41 -24.82 14.47
C LEU A 167 9.42 -25.99 14.47
N SER A 168 9.55 -26.92 15.42
CA SER A 168 8.63 -28.05 15.61
C SER A 168 7.43 -27.72 16.50
N ASN A 169 7.27 -26.44 16.90
CA ASN A 169 6.27 -25.98 17.85
C ASN A 169 6.33 -26.70 19.22
N GLU A 170 7.51 -27.20 19.58
CA GLU A 170 7.78 -27.59 20.95
C GLU A 170 8.01 -26.30 21.76
N SER A 171 7.73 -26.33 23.07
CA SER A 171 7.96 -25.19 23.95
C SER A 171 9.29 -25.34 24.69
N PRO A 172 10.44 -24.99 24.09
CA PRO A 172 11.72 -25.01 24.77
C PRO A 172 11.72 -24.02 25.95
N GLN A 173 12.60 -24.27 26.92
CA GLN A 173 12.78 -23.35 28.05
C GLN A 173 13.16 -21.96 27.54
N THR A 174 12.44 -20.92 27.99
CA THR A 174 12.64 -19.52 27.58
C THR A 174 14.10 -19.06 27.64
N GLU A 175 14.83 -19.45 28.70
CA GLU A 175 16.26 -19.14 28.84
C GLU A 175 17.14 -19.73 27.72
N LYS A 176 16.80 -20.91 27.20
CA LYS A 176 17.53 -21.53 26.09
C LYS A 176 17.26 -20.81 24.79
N VAL A 177 16.01 -20.39 24.57
CA VAL A 177 15.61 -19.59 23.40
C VAL A 177 16.34 -18.26 23.43
N HIS A 178 16.34 -17.55 24.56
CA HIS A 178 17.01 -16.26 24.70
C HIS A 178 18.52 -16.35 24.40
N LYS A 179 19.22 -17.36 24.95
CA LYS A 179 20.64 -17.60 24.65
C LYS A 179 20.90 -17.89 23.18
N PHE A 180 19.98 -18.62 22.52
CA PHE A 180 20.07 -18.88 21.09
C PHE A 180 19.89 -17.59 20.27
N LEU A 181 18.87 -16.79 20.59
CA LEU A 181 18.60 -15.52 19.90
C LEU A 181 19.74 -14.51 20.10
N GLU A 182 20.34 -14.44 21.30
CA GLU A 182 21.52 -13.63 21.59
C GLU A 182 22.74 -14.06 20.77
N LEU A 183 22.94 -15.38 20.60
CA LEU A 183 24.08 -15.95 19.88
C LEU A 183 23.99 -15.68 18.36
N GLU A 184 22.82 -15.89 17.75
CA GLU A 184 22.63 -15.70 16.30
C GLU A 184 22.47 -14.23 15.93
N GLY A 185 21.83 -13.43 16.80
CA GLY A 185 21.55 -12.03 16.54
C GLY A 185 20.49 -11.80 15.44
N PRO A 186 20.01 -10.56 15.30
CA PRO A 186 18.82 -10.25 14.49
C PRO A 186 19.03 -10.47 12.99
N ILE A 187 20.24 -10.24 12.46
CA ILE A 187 20.51 -10.34 11.01
C ILE A 187 20.34 -11.78 10.51
N LEU A 188 20.95 -12.76 11.19
CA LEU A 188 20.83 -14.17 10.79
C LEU A 188 19.41 -14.69 10.98
N LEU A 189 18.76 -14.33 12.09
CA LEU A 189 17.39 -14.73 12.35
C LEU A 189 16.43 -14.17 11.30
N GLU A 190 16.60 -12.91 10.89
CA GLU A 190 15.84 -12.31 9.79
C GLU A 190 16.04 -13.07 8.48
N MET A 191 17.29 -13.41 8.13
CA MET A 191 17.60 -14.21 6.93
C MET A 191 16.93 -15.58 6.99
N ARG A 192 16.93 -16.25 8.15
CA ARG A 192 16.23 -17.54 8.34
C ARG A 192 14.73 -17.41 8.15
N VAL A 193 14.09 -16.40 8.75
CA VAL A 193 12.64 -16.19 8.60
C VAL A 193 12.32 -15.90 7.13
N LYS A 194 13.07 -15.01 6.46
CA LYS A 194 12.89 -14.72 5.03
C LYS A 194 13.05 -15.97 4.16
N HIS A 195 14.04 -16.80 4.46
CA HIS A 195 14.25 -18.07 3.77
C HIS A 195 13.06 -19.03 3.96
N LEU A 196 12.58 -19.20 5.19
CA LEU A 196 11.40 -20.04 5.47
C LEU A 196 10.13 -19.53 4.76
N ILE A 197 9.96 -18.21 4.65
CA ILE A 197 8.85 -17.62 3.88
C ILE A 197 9.00 -17.95 2.39
N LYS A 198 10.21 -17.80 1.84
CA LYS A 198 10.54 -18.09 0.43
C LYS A 198 10.27 -19.55 0.06
N GLU A 199 10.64 -20.49 0.93
CA GLU A 199 10.40 -21.93 0.76
C GLU A 199 8.97 -22.36 1.16
N ASN A 200 8.06 -21.40 1.39
CA ASN A 200 6.66 -21.63 1.76
C ASN A 200 6.45 -22.43 3.06
N HIS A 201 7.42 -22.38 3.98
CA HIS A 201 7.33 -22.95 5.33
C HIS A 201 6.79 -21.92 6.34
N LEU A 202 5.61 -21.36 6.04
CA LEU A 202 5.05 -20.19 6.73
C LEU A 202 4.77 -20.42 8.22
N GLU A 203 4.37 -21.62 8.63
CA GLU A 203 4.15 -21.95 10.06
C GLU A 203 5.47 -21.88 10.85
N ARG A 204 6.55 -22.46 10.30
CA ARG A 204 7.90 -22.41 10.89
C ARG A 204 8.44 -20.99 10.94
N ALA A 205 8.21 -20.23 9.86
CA ALA A 205 8.57 -18.81 9.81
C ALA A 205 7.85 -18.00 10.90
N ALA A 206 6.55 -18.24 11.10
CA ALA A 206 5.76 -17.58 12.12
C ALA A 206 6.30 -17.86 13.54
N LEU A 207 6.64 -19.11 13.85
CA LEU A 207 7.19 -19.49 15.17
C LEU A 207 8.52 -18.78 15.45
N LEU A 208 9.43 -18.76 14.48
CA LEU A 208 10.72 -18.09 14.62
C LEU A 208 10.56 -16.57 14.73
N ALA A 209 9.74 -15.97 13.87
CA ALA A 209 9.46 -14.53 13.89
C ALA A 209 8.81 -14.09 15.20
N LYS A 210 7.89 -14.90 15.75
CA LYS A 210 7.26 -14.65 17.05
C LYS A 210 8.29 -14.64 18.17
N ALA A 211 9.15 -15.65 18.24
CA ALA A 211 10.21 -15.72 19.25
C ALA A 211 11.16 -14.52 19.18
N CYS A 212 11.50 -14.07 17.96
CA CYS A 212 12.33 -12.89 17.76
C CYS A 212 11.61 -11.58 18.16
N ALA A 213 10.31 -11.46 17.89
CA ALA A 213 9.51 -10.30 18.24
C ALA A 213 9.31 -10.16 19.77
N GLU A 214 9.24 -11.28 20.49
CA GLU A 214 9.07 -11.32 21.94
C GLU A 214 10.36 -11.12 22.73
N TYR A 215 11.53 -11.28 22.09
CA TYR A 215 12.83 -11.15 22.74
C TYR A 215 13.13 -9.70 23.17
N PRO A 216 13.39 -9.44 24.47
CA PRO A 216 13.47 -8.07 24.99
C PRO A 216 14.59 -7.22 24.41
N GLU A 217 15.74 -7.83 24.11
CA GLU A 217 17.02 -7.19 23.81
C GLU A 217 17.15 -6.76 22.34
N PHE A 218 16.28 -7.23 21.45
CA PHE A 218 16.27 -6.76 20.06
C PHE A 218 15.66 -5.36 19.97
N GLU A 219 16.45 -4.44 19.39
CA GLU A 219 15.95 -3.18 18.88
C GLU A 219 15.14 -3.43 17.59
N GLY A 220 14.09 -2.65 17.33
CA GLY A 220 13.31 -2.79 16.08
C GLY A 220 12.37 -4.01 16.01
N LYS A 221 11.83 -4.48 17.14
CA LYS A 221 10.86 -5.59 17.24
C LYS A 221 9.69 -5.52 16.27
N GLY A 222 9.35 -4.31 15.82
CA GLY A 222 8.32 -4.07 14.80
C GLY A 222 8.57 -4.87 13.52
N HIS A 223 9.83 -5.05 13.09
CA HIS A 223 10.14 -5.82 11.88
C HIS A 223 9.84 -7.32 12.05
N PHE A 224 10.29 -7.95 13.13
CA PHE A 224 9.94 -9.35 13.40
C PHE A 224 8.44 -9.53 13.65
N LYS A 225 7.77 -8.58 14.31
CA LYS A 225 6.31 -8.60 14.47
C LYS A 225 5.60 -8.50 13.12
N GLN A 226 6.07 -7.64 12.20
CA GLN A 226 5.56 -7.54 10.83
C GLN A 226 5.68 -8.89 10.09
N MET A 227 6.88 -9.51 10.10
CA MET A 227 7.09 -10.83 9.49
C MET A 227 6.18 -11.91 10.10
N TYR A 228 6.05 -11.92 11.43
CA TYR A 228 5.16 -12.83 12.14
C TYR A 228 3.70 -12.67 11.69
N LEU A 229 3.20 -11.44 11.65
CA LEU A 229 1.81 -11.16 11.26
C LEU A 229 1.55 -11.51 9.79
N VAL A 230 2.49 -11.25 8.88
CA VAL A 230 2.37 -11.65 7.48
C VAL A 230 2.24 -13.16 7.37
N CYS A 231 3.09 -13.92 8.06
CA CYS A 231 3.00 -15.38 8.09
C CYS A 231 1.65 -15.84 8.68
N LEU A 232 1.23 -15.24 9.80
CA LEU A 232 -0.01 -15.58 10.49
C LEU A 232 -1.24 -15.34 9.61
N CYS A 233 -1.26 -14.27 8.80
CA CYS A 233 -2.35 -14.01 7.85
C CYS A 233 -2.52 -15.12 6.81
N ALA A 234 -1.45 -15.83 6.47
CA ALA A 234 -1.49 -16.90 5.48
C ALA A 234 -1.84 -18.28 6.05
N VAL A 235 -1.48 -18.56 7.31
CA VAL A 235 -1.62 -19.90 7.91
C VAL A 235 -2.70 -20.02 8.98
N SER A 236 -3.10 -18.91 9.60
CA SER A 236 -3.94 -18.96 10.80
C SER A 236 -5.44 -18.88 10.49
N ALA A 237 -6.23 -19.51 11.36
CA ALA A 237 -7.68 -19.29 11.38
C ALA A 237 -8.00 -17.85 11.82
N GLN A 238 -9.19 -17.37 11.46
CA GLN A 238 -9.58 -15.98 11.69
C GLN A 238 -9.58 -15.59 13.19
N GLU A 239 -10.05 -16.46 14.08
CA GLU A 239 -10.15 -16.16 15.53
C GLU A 239 -8.79 -15.87 16.20
N PRO A 240 -7.79 -16.77 16.16
CA PRO A 240 -6.47 -16.50 16.74
C PRO A 240 -5.73 -15.36 16.04
N LEU A 241 -5.95 -15.15 14.73
CA LEU A 241 -5.42 -14.00 14.02
C LEU A 241 -5.96 -12.68 14.60
N MET A 242 -7.27 -12.60 14.86
CA MET A 242 -7.88 -11.38 15.42
C MET A 242 -7.36 -11.04 16.82
N GLU A 243 -7.07 -12.04 17.64
CA GLU A 243 -6.46 -11.84 18.96
C GLU A 243 -5.06 -11.23 18.83
N GLU A 244 -4.22 -11.77 17.96
CA GLU A 244 -2.86 -11.26 17.73
C GLU A 244 -2.86 -9.84 17.13
N LEU A 245 -3.77 -9.55 16.21
CA LEU A 245 -3.91 -8.21 15.63
C LEU A 245 -4.38 -7.18 16.66
N SER A 246 -5.20 -7.59 17.65
CA SER A 246 -5.70 -6.67 18.69
C SER A 246 -4.61 -6.12 19.62
N ASN A 247 -3.44 -6.77 19.63
CA ASN A 247 -2.27 -6.34 20.39
C ASN A 247 -1.42 -5.29 19.64
N VAL A 248 -1.79 -4.90 18.43
CA VAL A 248 -1.04 -3.95 17.60
C VAL A 248 -1.87 -2.70 17.35
N ASP A 249 -1.30 -1.54 17.63
CA ASP A 249 -1.95 -0.27 17.33
C ASP A 249 -2.10 -0.08 15.82
N CYS A 250 -3.25 0.45 15.38
CA CYS A 250 -3.54 0.58 13.96
C CYS A 250 -2.55 1.50 13.22
N ARG A 251 -1.92 2.46 13.92
CA ARG A 251 -0.89 3.30 13.32
C ARG A 251 0.38 2.51 13.03
N ASP A 252 0.78 1.64 13.95
CA ASP A 252 1.93 0.75 13.77
C ASP A 252 1.64 -0.26 12.66
N ALA A 253 0.40 -0.76 12.58
CA ALA A 253 -0.06 -1.60 11.48
C ALA A 253 0.09 -0.91 10.11
N LEU A 254 -0.34 0.35 9.98
CA LEU A 254 -0.15 1.14 8.75
C LEU A 254 1.34 1.31 8.40
N GLU A 255 2.20 1.50 9.40
CA GLU A 255 3.64 1.56 9.17
C GLU A 255 4.19 0.22 8.65
N MET A 256 3.81 -0.90 9.26
CA MET A 256 4.19 -2.24 8.78
C MET A 256 3.74 -2.49 7.34
N ILE A 257 2.51 -2.10 6.99
CA ILE A 257 1.97 -2.25 5.62
C ILE A 257 2.75 -1.37 4.64
N CYS A 258 3.06 -0.12 4.98
CA CYS A 258 3.89 0.75 4.15
C CYS A 258 5.31 0.20 3.96
N ASN A 259 5.88 -0.45 4.99
CA ASN A 259 7.21 -1.06 4.89
C ASN A 259 7.22 -2.18 3.85
N LEU A 260 6.26 -3.11 3.96
CA LEU A 260 6.09 -4.22 3.01
C LEU A 260 5.94 -3.70 1.57
N GLU A 261 5.12 -2.67 1.39
CA GLU A 261 4.92 -2.06 0.07
C GLU A 261 6.20 -1.42 -0.48
N SER A 262 6.97 -0.72 0.37
CA SER A 262 8.26 -0.12 -0.02
C SER A 262 9.36 -1.16 -0.32
N GLU A 263 9.25 -2.35 0.27
CA GLU A 263 10.14 -3.49 0.02
C GLU A 263 9.73 -4.28 -1.24
N GLY A 264 8.57 -3.97 -1.83
CA GLY A 264 8.03 -4.65 -3.01
C GLY A 264 7.19 -5.89 -2.69
N ASP A 265 6.93 -6.19 -1.42
CA ASP A 265 6.03 -7.28 -1.01
C ASP A 265 4.56 -6.82 -1.02
N GLU A 266 4.02 -6.61 -2.22
CA GLU A 266 2.63 -6.15 -2.40
C GLU A 266 1.60 -7.17 -1.87
N ARG A 267 1.90 -8.48 -1.98
CA ARG A 267 0.99 -9.53 -1.50
C ARG A 267 0.96 -9.58 0.03
N GLY A 268 2.12 -9.50 0.68
CA GLY A 268 2.20 -9.39 2.15
C GLY A 268 1.52 -8.12 2.65
N ALA A 269 1.77 -6.98 2.00
CA ALA A 269 1.13 -5.71 2.33
C ALA A 269 -0.40 -5.80 2.23
N PHE A 270 -0.92 -6.34 1.12
CA PHE A 270 -2.36 -6.51 0.92
C PHE A 270 -2.99 -7.49 1.92
N SER A 271 -2.33 -8.61 2.19
CA SER A 271 -2.80 -9.61 3.15
C SER A 271 -2.91 -9.01 4.56
N LEU A 272 -1.86 -8.33 5.01
CA LEU A 272 -1.84 -7.67 6.32
C LEU A 272 -2.86 -6.54 6.40
N CYS A 273 -2.96 -5.70 5.37
CA CYS A 273 -3.94 -4.62 5.28
C CYS A 273 -5.38 -5.15 5.31
N SER A 274 -5.65 -6.23 4.58
CA SER A 274 -6.95 -6.92 4.59
C SER A 274 -7.31 -7.45 5.98
N ALA A 275 -6.34 -8.00 6.71
CA ALA A 275 -6.56 -8.55 8.04
C ALA A 275 -6.93 -7.46 9.06
N PHE A 276 -6.17 -6.36 9.10
CA PHE A 276 -6.49 -5.21 9.94
C PHE A 276 -7.80 -4.53 9.55
N LEU A 277 -8.07 -4.36 8.25
CA LEU A 277 -9.34 -3.78 7.81
C LEU A 277 -10.51 -4.66 8.26
N LYS A 278 -10.47 -5.98 8.03
CA LYS A 278 -11.52 -6.90 8.52
C LYS A 278 -11.74 -6.79 10.03
N GLN A 279 -10.66 -6.64 10.80
CA GLN A 279 -10.75 -6.44 12.24
C GLN A 279 -11.54 -5.18 12.60
N GLN A 280 -11.23 -4.06 11.97
CA GLN A 280 -11.92 -2.78 12.19
C GLN A 280 -13.40 -2.84 11.78
N LEU A 281 -13.70 -3.45 10.63
CA LEU A 281 -15.07 -3.63 10.17
C LEU A 281 -15.91 -4.41 11.17
N LEU A 282 -15.34 -5.48 11.73
CA LEU A 282 -15.99 -6.37 12.70
C LEU A 282 -16.08 -5.77 14.10
N GLN A 283 -15.14 -4.92 14.51
CA GLN A 283 -15.17 -4.22 15.80
C GLN A 283 -15.98 -2.92 15.74
N GLY A 284 -16.17 -2.36 14.55
CA GLY A 284 -16.81 -1.05 14.33
C GLY A 284 -15.91 0.13 14.69
N ASP A 285 -14.60 -0.07 14.83
CA ASP A 285 -13.64 0.99 15.15
C ASP A 285 -13.34 1.84 13.91
N THR A 286 -13.48 3.15 14.04
CA THR A 286 -13.22 4.11 12.96
C THR A 286 -11.81 4.72 13.00
N TYR A 287 -11.02 4.43 14.04
CA TYR A 287 -9.65 4.92 14.15
C TYR A 287 -8.79 4.38 13.00
N CYS A 288 -8.18 5.25 12.18
CA CYS A 288 -7.41 4.87 10.98
C CYS A 288 -8.17 4.08 9.89
N ALA A 289 -9.49 3.95 10.00
CA ALA A 289 -10.30 3.14 9.09
C ALA A 289 -10.34 3.68 7.66
N TRP A 290 -10.33 5.01 7.50
CA TRP A 290 -10.23 5.62 6.17
C TRP A 290 -8.88 5.31 5.53
N GLU A 291 -7.78 5.49 6.27
CA GLU A 291 -6.43 5.22 5.81
C GLU A 291 -6.24 3.76 5.39
N LEU A 292 -6.72 2.82 6.21
CA LEU A 292 -6.70 1.41 5.87
C LEU A 292 -7.58 1.08 4.66
N THR A 293 -8.81 1.60 4.60
CA THR A 293 -9.73 1.34 3.46
C THR A 293 -9.13 1.86 2.16
N LEU A 294 -8.59 3.09 2.17
CA LEU A 294 -7.94 3.68 1.02
C LEU A 294 -6.73 2.86 0.59
N PHE A 295 -5.82 2.54 1.51
CA PHE A 295 -4.61 1.81 1.17
C PHE A 295 -4.92 0.39 0.68
N TRP A 296 -5.87 -0.29 1.33
CA TRP A 296 -6.40 -1.59 0.92
C TRP A 296 -6.96 -1.55 -0.50
N SER A 297 -7.77 -0.55 -0.85
CA SER A 297 -8.35 -0.43 -2.19
C SER A 297 -7.29 -0.23 -3.28
N LYS A 298 -6.26 0.59 -3.00
CA LYS A 298 -5.15 0.82 -3.94
C LYS A 298 -4.28 -0.43 -4.11
N LEU A 299 -4.06 -1.20 -3.05
CA LEU A 299 -3.37 -2.50 -3.12
C LEU A 299 -4.22 -3.52 -3.90
N LEU A 300 -5.52 -3.61 -3.62
CA LEU A 300 -6.44 -4.51 -4.31
C LEU A 300 -6.48 -4.22 -5.82
N LYS A 301 -6.64 -2.96 -6.22
CA LYS A 301 -6.69 -2.55 -7.64
C LYS A 301 -5.37 -2.82 -8.38
N ARG A 302 -4.24 -2.88 -7.68
CA ARG A 302 -2.95 -3.27 -8.27
C ARG A 302 -2.83 -4.77 -8.49
N LEU A 303 -3.33 -5.57 -7.53
CA LEU A 303 -3.22 -7.03 -7.57
C LEU A 303 -4.29 -7.68 -8.46
N GLU A 304 -5.48 -7.08 -8.54
CA GLU A 304 -6.60 -7.60 -9.32
C GLU A 304 -6.76 -6.82 -10.64
N SER A 305 -6.71 -7.53 -11.77
CA SER A 305 -6.93 -6.95 -13.10
C SER A 305 -8.41 -6.78 -13.46
N SER A 306 -9.30 -7.54 -12.80
CA SER A 306 -10.74 -7.52 -13.05
C SER A 306 -11.48 -6.54 -12.13
N GLU A 307 -12.31 -5.68 -12.73
CA GLU A 307 -13.19 -4.78 -11.98
C GLU A 307 -14.27 -5.54 -11.21
N GLU A 308 -14.75 -6.68 -11.74
CA GLU A 308 -15.74 -7.53 -11.08
C GLU A 308 -15.16 -8.13 -9.80
N THR A 309 -13.94 -8.66 -9.85
CA THR A 309 -13.26 -9.21 -8.66
C THR A 309 -12.99 -8.12 -7.61
N PHE A 310 -12.60 -6.92 -8.05
CA PHE A 310 -12.47 -5.77 -7.13
C PHE A 310 -13.79 -5.46 -6.43
N LEU A 311 -14.90 -5.37 -7.18
CA LEU A 311 -16.23 -5.09 -6.68
C LEU A 311 -16.73 -6.17 -5.72
N ASP A 312 -16.52 -7.45 -6.05
CA ASP A 312 -16.87 -8.58 -5.19
C ASP A 312 -16.16 -8.52 -3.84
N ARG A 313 -14.88 -8.14 -3.83
CA ARG A 313 -14.09 -7.98 -2.60
C ARG A 313 -14.59 -6.79 -1.77
N CYS A 314 -14.91 -5.67 -2.40
CA CYS A 314 -15.50 -4.52 -1.70
C CYS A 314 -16.87 -4.88 -1.10
N HIS A 315 -17.69 -5.62 -1.85
CA HIS A 315 -18.98 -6.11 -1.36
C HIS A 315 -18.81 -7.09 -0.18
N GLN A 316 -17.87 -8.03 -0.26
CA GLN A 316 -17.54 -8.90 0.88
C GLN A 316 -17.11 -8.11 2.13
N MET A 317 -16.31 -7.06 1.98
CA MET A 317 -15.93 -6.18 3.09
C MET A 317 -17.15 -5.42 3.64
N SER A 318 -18.04 -4.90 2.78
CA SER A 318 -19.22 -4.17 3.24
C SER A 318 -20.14 -5.05 4.09
N LEU A 319 -20.25 -6.35 3.78
CA LEU A 319 -21.02 -7.31 4.56
C LEU A 319 -20.49 -7.50 5.99
N LEU A 320 -19.20 -7.27 6.23
CA LEU A 320 -18.58 -7.33 7.56
C LEU A 320 -18.78 -6.03 8.37
N SER A 321 -19.02 -4.91 7.68
CA SER A 321 -19.13 -3.59 8.30
C SER A 321 -20.31 -3.48 9.26
N LYS A 322 -20.01 -3.13 10.52
CA LYS A 322 -21.01 -2.84 11.57
C LYS A 322 -21.44 -1.37 11.66
N THR A 323 -20.74 -0.47 10.96
CA THR A 323 -21.02 0.96 10.97
C THR A 323 -21.23 1.48 9.55
N VAL A 324 -22.07 2.51 9.43
CA VAL A 324 -22.32 3.18 8.14
C VAL A 324 -21.06 3.86 7.61
N PHE A 325 -20.20 4.42 8.48
CA PHE A 325 -18.96 5.06 8.06
C PHE A 325 -18.05 4.15 7.23
N HIS A 326 -17.89 2.89 7.64
CA HIS A 326 -17.10 1.93 6.88
C HIS A 326 -17.70 1.63 5.50
N ILE A 327 -19.04 1.53 5.42
CA ILE A 327 -19.73 1.35 4.14
C ILE A 327 -19.51 2.57 3.24
N LEU A 328 -19.63 3.79 3.78
CA LEU A 328 -19.39 5.03 3.05
C LEU A 328 -17.94 5.13 2.57
N PHE A 329 -16.96 4.66 3.35
CA PHE A 329 -15.57 4.59 2.90
C PHE A 329 -15.39 3.63 1.73
N LEU A 330 -16.05 2.46 1.78
CA LEU A 330 -16.04 1.50 0.66
C LEU A 330 -16.69 2.07 -0.60
N ILE A 331 -17.85 2.72 -0.47
CA ILE A 331 -18.51 3.42 -1.59
C ILE A 331 -17.56 4.45 -2.20
N LYS A 332 -16.89 5.25 -1.37
CA LYS A 332 -15.98 6.28 -1.85
C LYS A 332 -14.79 5.71 -2.64
N VAL A 333 -14.19 4.61 -2.20
CA VAL A 333 -13.11 3.97 -2.96
C VAL A 333 -13.61 3.25 -4.22
N ILE A 334 -14.83 2.71 -4.22
CA ILE A 334 -15.43 2.16 -5.46
C ILE A 334 -15.61 3.29 -6.49
N GLN A 335 -16.17 4.43 -6.08
CA GLN A 335 -16.35 5.58 -6.96
C GLN A 335 -15.01 6.11 -7.52
N SER A 336 -13.92 6.04 -6.74
CA SER A 336 -12.60 6.47 -7.23
C SER A 336 -11.97 5.48 -8.21
N GLU A 337 -12.08 4.16 -7.96
CA GLU A 337 -11.33 3.15 -8.72
C GLU A 337 -12.06 2.54 -9.93
N VAL A 338 -13.40 2.50 -9.95
CA VAL A 338 -14.20 1.77 -10.98
C VAL A 338 -15.39 2.55 -11.56
N ASP A 339 -15.41 3.87 -11.35
CA ASP A 339 -16.33 4.83 -12.02
C ASP A 339 -17.81 4.36 -12.06
N LYS A 340 -18.49 4.46 -13.22
CA LYS A 340 -19.90 4.07 -13.37
C LYS A 340 -20.15 2.57 -13.21
N VAL A 341 -19.16 1.71 -13.46
CA VAL A 341 -19.33 0.24 -13.38
C VAL A 341 -19.64 -0.20 -11.96
N GLY A 342 -19.08 0.49 -10.97
CA GLY A 342 -19.33 0.20 -9.55
C GLY A 342 -20.65 0.74 -9.00
N LEU A 343 -21.42 1.51 -9.77
CA LEU A 343 -22.63 2.19 -9.29
C LEU A 343 -23.69 1.22 -8.71
N PRO A 344 -24.01 0.06 -9.31
CA PRO A 344 -24.96 -0.88 -8.70
C PRO A 344 -24.50 -1.36 -7.33
N VAL A 345 -23.21 -1.65 -7.15
CA VAL A 345 -22.66 -2.09 -5.87
C VAL A 345 -22.70 -0.97 -4.83
N CYS A 346 -22.44 0.29 -5.23
CA CYS A 346 -22.58 1.44 -4.34
C CYS A 346 -24.03 1.62 -3.85
N VAL A 347 -25.02 1.46 -4.74
CA VAL A 347 -26.45 1.56 -4.37
C VAL A 347 -26.87 0.43 -3.44
N ASP A 348 -26.44 -0.80 -3.71
CA ASP A 348 -26.65 -1.96 -2.82
C ASP A 348 -26.04 -1.73 -1.42
N MET A 349 -24.82 -1.19 -1.36
CA MET A 349 -24.19 -0.79 -0.11
C MET A 349 -24.98 0.29 0.64
N CYS A 350 -25.55 1.27 -0.06
CA CYS A 350 -26.44 2.28 0.54
C CYS A 350 -27.72 1.67 1.10
N ILE A 351 -28.33 0.70 0.40
CA ILE A 351 -29.50 -0.04 0.89
C ILE A 351 -29.15 -0.74 2.21
N ARG A 352 -28.04 -1.48 2.25
CA ARG A 352 -27.54 -2.12 3.47
C ARG A 352 -27.30 -1.10 4.58
N ALA A 353 -26.71 0.05 4.26
CA ALA A 353 -26.44 1.10 5.23
C ALA A 353 -27.73 1.66 5.86
N LEU A 354 -28.79 1.87 5.08
CA LEU A 354 -30.10 2.32 5.57
C LEU A 354 -30.76 1.29 6.51
N GLN A 355 -30.47 0.01 6.28
CA GLN A 355 -31.01 -1.12 7.06
C GLN A 355 -30.21 -1.41 8.34
N LEU A 356 -29.05 -0.79 8.55
CA LEU A 356 -28.30 -0.98 9.80
C LEU A 356 -29.03 -0.38 11.00
N GLU A 357 -29.31 -1.21 12.00
CA GLU A 357 -30.02 -0.83 13.23
C GLU A 357 -29.29 0.25 14.06
N SER A 358 -27.98 0.37 13.88
CA SER A 358 -27.12 1.34 14.60
C SER A 358 -27.12 2.75 14.00
N SER A 359 -27.85 2.99 12.91
CA SER A 359 -27.86 4.29 12.21
C SER A 359 -28.83 5.29 12.87
N ASP A 360 -28.30 6.44 13.29
CA ASP A 360 -29.12 7.57 13.74
C ASP A 360 -29.72 8.35 12.56
N GLY A 361 -30.65 9.26 12.84
CA GLY A 361 -31.34 10.05 11.80
C GLY A 361 -30.37 10.85 10.92
N ASN A 362 -29.35 11.46 11.53
CA ASN A 362 -28.33 12.20 10.79
C ASN A 362 -27.51 11.28 9.85
N THR A 363 -27.14 10.07 10.30
CA THR A 363 -26.45 9.09 9.45
C THR A 363 -27.34 8.67 8.27
N LYS A 364 -28.62 8.42 8.52
CA LYS A 364 -29.59 8.08 7.45
C LYS A 364 -29.79 9.22 6.46
N ALA A 365 -29.83 10.48 6.93
CA ALA A 365 -29.85 11.65 6.05
C ALA A 365 -28.59 11.74 5.17
N ASN A 366 -27.41 11.45 5.73
CA ASN A 366 -26.16 11.39 4.95
C ASN A 366 -26.17 10.27 3.89
N ILE A 367 -26.77 9.13 4.19
CA ILE A 367 -26.97 8.07 3.20
C ILE A 367 -27.93 8.54 2.10
N CYS A 368 -29.03 9.21 2.43
CA CYS A 368 -29.96 9.79 1.44
C CYS A 368 -29.25 10.76 0.50
N LYS A 369 -28.40 11.65 1.04
CA LYS A 369 -27.55 12.55 0.25
C LYS A 369 -26.61 11.78 -0.67
N THR A 370 -25.99 10.72 -0.16
CA THR A 370 -25.09 9.86 -0.96
C THR A 370 -25.83 9.21 -2.12
N ILE A 371 -27.03 8.66 -1.87
CA ILE A 371 -27.88 8.05 -2.90
C ILE A 371 -28.30 9.09 -3.95
N SER A 372 -28.72 10.28 -3.54
CA SER A 372 -29.05 11.38 -4.46
C SER A 372 -27.88 11.79 -5.36
N CYS A 373 -26.65 11.73 -4.85
CA CYS A 373 -25.44 11.99 -5.64
C CYS A 373 -25.09 10.82 -6.58
N LEU A 374 -25.38 9.58 -6.18
CA LEU A 374 -25.16 8.38 -7.00
C LEU A 374 -26.16 8.28 -8.16
N LEU A 375 -27.40 8.73 -7.95
CA LEU A 375 -28.51 8.64 -8.91
C LEU A 375 -29.10 10.02 -9.23
N PRO A 376 -28.32 10.97 -9.77
CA PRO A 376 -28.73 12.36 -9.93
C PRO A 376 -29.84 12.56 -10.98
N THR A 377 -30.00 11.60 -11.91
CA THR A 377 -31.00 11.62 -12.99
C THR A 377 -32.31 10.94 -12.60
N ASP A 378 -32.36 10.23 -11.46
CA ASP A 378 -33.56 9.52 -11.03
C ASP A 378 -34.38 10.40 -10.08
N LEU A 379 -35.33 11.14 -10.65
CA LEU A 379 -36.17 12.09 -9.91
C LEU A 379 -37.00 11.41 -8.81
N GLU A 380 -37.48 10.19 -9.05
CA GLU A 380 -38.25 9.43 -8.07
C GLU A 380 -37.39 9.08 -6.86
N VAL A 381 -36.16 8.60 -7.09
CA VAL A 381 -35.20 8.32 -6.02
C VAL A 381 -34.81 9.61 -5.29
N LYS A 382 -34.56 10.72 -6.00
CA LYS A 382 -34.27 12.02 -5.36
C LYS A 382 -35.40 12.48 -4.43
N ARG A 383 -36.65 12.40 -4.90
CA ARG A 383 -37.83 12.73 -4.09
C ARG A 383 -37.95 11.81 -2.87
N ALA A 384 -37.67 10.52 -3.02
CA ALA A 384 -37.66 9.57 -1.91
C ALA A 384 -36.57 9.89 -0.88
N CYS A 385 -35.34 10.18 -1.32
CA CYS A 385 -34.23 10.60 -0.46
C CYS A 385 -34.59 11.88 0.32
N GLN A 386 -35.09 12.91 -0.36
CA GLN A 386 -35.40 14.19 0.26
C GLN A 386 -36.58 14.10 1.25
N LEU A 387 -37.61 13.32 0.90
CA LEU A 387 -38.70 13.05 1.82
C LEU A 387 -38.22 12.28 3.05
N THR A 388 -37.34 11.30 2.87
CA THR A 388 -36.75 10.55 3.99
C THR A 388 -35.95 11.48 4.91
N GLU A 389 -35.12 12.37 4.36
CA GLU A 389 -34.38 13.36 5.13
C GLU A 389 -35.32 14.25 5.96
N PHE A 390 -36.37 14.80 5.33
CA PHE A 390 -37.39 15.59 6.02
C PHE A 390 -38.09 14.80 7.13
N LEU A 391 -38.42 13.53 6.90
CA LEU A 391 -39.12 12.70 7.90
C LEU A 391 -38.24 12.33 9.11
N LEU A 392 -36.92 12.30 8.92
CA LEU A 392 -35.95 12.06 10.00
C LEU A 392 -35.76 13.30 10.87
N GLU A 393 -35.69 14.47 10.25
CA GLU A 393 -35.56 15.76 10.94
C GLU A 393 -36.38 16.84 10.19
N PRO A 394 -37.66 17.05 10.56
CA PRO A 394 -38.51 18.04 9.90
C PRO A 394 -38.02 19.45 10.22
N THR A 395 -37.48 20.12 9.21
CA THR A 395 -37.02 21.52 9.29
C THR A 395 -37.63 22.36 8.19
N VAL A 396 -37.63 23.69 8.35
CA VAL A 396 -38.04 24.63 7.29
C VAL A 396 -37.25 24.40 5.99
N ASP A 397 -35.93 24.22 6.09
CA ASP A 397 -35.06 24.01 4.92
C ASP A 397 -35.34 22.67 4.22
N SER A 398 -35.49 21.59 4.98
CA SER A 398 -35.80 20.28 4.42
C SER A 398 -37.19 20.24 3.80
N TYR A 399 -38.17 21.00 4.34
CA TYR A 399 -39.49 21.18 3.74
C TYR A 399 -39.41 21.85 2.36
N TYR A 400 -38.70 22.97 2.22
CA TYR A 400 -38.60 23.66 0.93
C TYR A 400 -37.80 22.85 -0.10
N ALA A 401 -36.84 22.04 0.34
CA ALA A 401 -36.16 21.09 -0.53
C ALA A 401 -37.11 19.99 -1.05
N VAL A 402 -38.03 19.48 -0.22
CA VAL A 402 -39.11 18.58 -0.68
C VAL A 402 -40.02 19.32 -1.67
N GLU A 403 -40.48 20.52 -1.34
CA GLU A 403 -41.35 21.33 -2.20
C GLU A 403 -40.75 21.56 -3.59
N THR A 404 -39.46 21.89 -3.64
CA THR A 404 -38.73 22.11 -4.88
C THR A 404 -38.75 20.85 -5.76
N LEU A 405 -38.36 19.69 -5.22
CA LEU A 405 -38.27 18.43 -5.98
C LEU A 405 -39.63 17.86 -6.39
N TYR A 406 -40.68 18.04 -5.58
CA TYR A 406 -42.02 17.56 -5.91
C TYR A 406 -42.75 18.44 -6.92
N ASN A 407 -42.34 19.70 -7.09
CA ASN A 407 -42.83 20.58 -8.15
C ASN A 407 -42.08 20.44 -9.48
N GLU A 408 -40.93 19.73 -9.51
CA GLU A 408 -40.26 19.38 -10.77
C GLU A 408 -41.17 18.47 -11.62
N PRO A 409 -41.27 18.68 -12.94
CA PRO A 409 -42.12 17.86 -13.81
C PRO A 409 -41.59 16.43 -13.91
N ASP A 410 -42.51 15.45 -13.92
CA ASP A 410 -42.14 14.05 -14.07
C ASP A 410 -41.40 13.80 -15.39
N GLN A 411 -40.23 13.18 -15.29
CA GLN A 411 -39.43 12.77 -16.42
C GLN A 411 -39.83 11.36 -16.85
N LYS A 412 -40.04 11.13 -18.15
CA LYS A 412 -40.21 9.77 -18.67
C LYS A 412 -38.86 9.05 -18.59
N LEU A 413 -38.72 8.14 -17.64
CA LEU A 413 -37.56 7.25 -17.58
C LEU A 413 -37.66 6.24 -18.72
N GLU A 414 -36.71 6.28 -19.65
CA GLU A 414 -36.53 5.22 -20.64
C GLU A 414 -35.87 4.03 -19.93
N GLU A 415 -36.60 2.92 -19.78
CA GLU A 415 -36.14 1.72 -19.04
C GLU A 415 -34.79 1.17 -19.56
N GLU A 416 -34.45 1.41 -20.84
CA GLU A 416 -33.20 0.99 -21.47
C GLU A 416 -31.97 1.82 -21.03
N ASN A 417 -32.18 2.99 -20.43
CA ASN A 417 -31.13 3.95 -20.07
C ASN A 417 -30.92 4.10 -18.53
N LEU A 418 -31.46 3.17 -17.74
CA LEU A 418 -31.32 3.24 -16.28
C LEU A 418 -29.87 2.97 -15.83
N PRO A 419 -29.33 3.79 -14.91
CA PRO A 419 -27.94 3.65 -14.46
C PRO A 419 -27.71 2.43 -13.57
N VAL A 420 -28.78 1.81 -13.05
CA VAL A 420 -28.77 0.59 -12.23
C VAL A 420 -29.89 -0.36 -12.64
N PRO A 421 -29.77 -1.67 -12.35
CA PRO A 421 -30.85 -2.63 -12.61
C PRO A 421 -32.17 -2.24 -11.94
N ASN A 422 -33.29 -2.37 -12.65
CA ASN A 422 -34.60 -1.99 -12.10
C ASN A 422 -34.97 -2.76 -10.81
N SER A 423 -34.52 -4.01 -10.67
CA SER A 423 -34.71 -4.78 -9.44
C SER A 423 -34.08 -4.10 -8.21
N LEU A 424 -32.86 -3.58 -8.36
CA LEU A 424 -32.13 -2.89 -7.30
C LEU A 424 -32.76 -1.53 -7.00
N ARG A 425 -33.17 -0.81 -8.05
CA ARG A 425 -33.93 0.45 -7.92
C ARG A 425 -35.23 0.24 -7.13
N CYS A 426 -36.00 -0.80 -7.44
CA CYS A 426 -37.21 -1.14 -6.71
C CYS A 426 -36.92 -1.49 -5.24
N GLU A 427 -35.86 -2.26 -4.98
CA GLU A 427 -35.44 -2.60 -3.62
C GLU A 427 -35.11 -1.35 -2.80
N LEU A 428 -34.37 -0.41 -3.39
CA LEU A 428 -34.05 0.88 -2.76
C LEU A 428 -35.32 1.65 -2.36
N LEU A 429 -36.26 1.80 -3.29
CA LEU A 429 -37.53 2.51 -3.02
C LEU A 429 -38.35 1.82 -1.93
N LEU A 430 -38.38 0.48 -1.92
CA LEU A 430 -39.05 -0.29 -0.86
C LEU A 430 -38.41 -0.04 0.51
N VAL A 431 -37.09 0.10 0.59
CA VAL A 431 -36.37 0.39 1.84
C VAL A 431 -36.62 1.81 2.35
N PHE A 432 -36.90 2.77 1.49
CA PHE A 432 -37.40 4.07 1.94
C PHE A 432 -38.82 3.97 2.50
N LYS A 433 -39.73 3.28 1.78
CA LYS A 433 -41.13 3.13 2.20
C LYS A 433 -41.28 2.44 3.56
N THR A 434 -40.40 1.52 3.92
CA THR A 434 -40.43 0.87 5.26
C THR A 434 -40.10 1.82 6.41
N GLN A 435 -39.48 2.97 6.11
CA GLN A 435 -39.09 3.99 7.09
C GLN A 435 -40.11 5.12 7.21
N TRP A 436 -41.09 5.19 6.29
CA TRP A 436 -42.05 6.27 6.25
C TRP A 436 -43.32 5.96 7.04
N PRO A 437 -43.93 6.96 7.71
CA PRO A 437 -45.22 6.79 8.37
C PRO A 437 -46.41 6.75 7.38
N PHE A 438 -46.17 7.02 6.09
CA PHE A 438 -47.17 7.01 5.02
C PHE A 438 -46.49 6.74 3.66
N ASP A 439 -47.28 6.35 2.65
CA ASP A 439 -46.81 6.15 1.26
C ASP A 439 -47.44 7.19 0.32
N PRO A 440 -46.68 8.16 -0.21
CA PRO A 440 -47.19 9.25 -1.04
C PRO A 440 -47.24 8.90 -2.55
N GLU A 441 -47.08 7.64 -2.97
CA GLU A 441 -46.97 7.21 -4.39
C GLU A 441 -48.05 7.79 -5.32
N PHE A 442 -49.25 8.09 -4.81
CA PHE A 442 -50.37 8.65 -5.58
C PHE A 442 -50.86 10.01 -5.08
N TRP A 443 -50.05 10.73 -4.31
CA TRP A 443 -50.43 12.02 -3.74
C TRP A 443 -50.02 13.18 -4.65
N ASP A 444 -50.89 14.19 -4.76
CA ASP A 444 -50.49 15.48 -5.31
C ASP A 444 -49.68 16.29 -4.28
N TRP A 445 -48.92 17.28 -4.74
CA TRP A 445 -48.12 18.15 -3.86
C TRP A 445 -48.98 18.75 -2.74
N LYS A 446 -50.22 19.14 -3.04
CA LYS A 446 -51.16 19.71 -2.06
C LYS A 446 -51.46 18.75 -0.91
N THR A 447 -51.65 17.46 -1.20
CA THR A 447 -51.86 16.44 -0.16
C THR A 447 -50.59 16.24 0.65
N LEU A 448 -49.42 16.11 0.00
CA LEU A 448 -48.15 15.93 0.68
C LEU A 448 -47.80 17.14 1.59
N LYS A 449 -47.93 18.37 1.07
CA LYS A 449 -47.71 19.63 1.81
C LYS A 449 -48.48 19.66 3.13
N ARG A 450 -49.76 19.28 3.12
CA ARG A 450 -50.59 19.23 4.34
C ARG A 450 -50.04 18.25 5.38
N HIS A 451 -49.55 17.10 4.95
CA HIS A 451 -48.94 16.11 5.85
C HIS A 451 -47.57 16.57 6.38
N CYS A 452 -46.73 17.17 5.54
CA CYS A 452 -45.45 17.75 5.95
C CYS A 452 -45.64 18.86 7.00
N LEU A 453 -46.52 19.84 6.76
CA LEU A 453 -46.80 20.92 7.72
C LEU A 453 -47.33 20.38 9.06
N THR A 454 -48.08 19.28 9.05
CA THR A 454 -48.54 18.65 10.30
C THR A 454 -47.38 18.05 11.10
N LEU A 455 -46.39 17.48 10.42
CA LEU A 455 -45.21 16.87 11.07
C LEU A 455 -44.21 17.89 11.62
N MET A 456 -44.13 19.08 11.01
CA MET A 456 -43.24 20.16 11.45
C MET A 456 -43.66 20.82 12.77
N GLY A 457 -44.93 20.68 13.18
CA GLY A 457 -45.42 21.25 14.43
C GLY A 457 -45.31 22.77 14.48
N GLU A 458 -44.55 23.31 15.44
CA GLU A 458 -44.38 24.76 15.63
C GLU A 458 -43.64 25.42 14.46
N GLU A 459 -42.72 24.72 13.80
CA GLU A 459 -41.98 25.23 12.64
C GLU A 459 -42.88 25.50 11.43
N ALA A 460 -44.04 24.85 11.35
CA ALA A 460 -45.03 25.13 10.30
C ALA A 460 -45.53 26.58 10.32
N SER A 461 -45.48 27.25 11.49
CA SER A 461 -45.85 28.67 11.60
C SER A 461 -44.86 29.59 10.86
N ILE A 462 -43.59 29.19 10.78
CA ILE A 462 -42.54 29.90 10.03
C ILE A 462 -42.82 29.75 8.53
N VAL A 463 -43.06 28.52 8.06
CA VAL A 463 -43.44 28.25 6.65
C VAL A 463 -44.69 29.04 6.26
N SER A 464 -45.74 29.01 7.08
CA SER A 464 -46.96 29.78 6.82
C SER A 464 -46.72 31.29 6.76
N SER A 465 -45.77 31.81 7.55
CA SER A 465 -45.43 33.24 7.53
C SER A 465 -44.67 33.61 6.25
N ILE A 466 -43.78 32.74 5.78
CA ILE A 466 -43.02 32.92 4.53
C ILE A 466 -43.94 32.81 3.32
N ASP A 467 -44.82 31.80 3.27
CA ASP A 467 -45.80 31.63 2.19
C ASP A 467 -46.73 32.86 2.08
N LEU A 468 -47.18 33.42 3.21
CA LEU A 468 -48.00 34.66 3.23
C LEU A 468 -47.23 35.90 2.73
N LEU A 469 -45.91 35.94 2.88
CA LEU A 469 -45.08 37.03 2.34
C LEU A 469 -44.88 36.86 0.84
N ASN A 470 -44.64 35.63 0.36
CA ASN A 470 -44.49 35.32 -1.06
C ASN A 470 -45.80 35.50 -1.85
N ASP A 471 -46.95 35.13 -1.27
CA ASP A 471 -48.26 35.29 -1.90
C ASP A 471 -48.68 36.78 -2.01
N ASN A 472 -48.13 37.67 -1.17
CA ASN A 472 -48.42 39.10 -1.20
C ASN A 472 -47.59 39.91 -2.22
N GLU A 473 -46.61 39.31 -2.90
CA GLU A 473 -45.84 39.98 -3.97
C GLU A 473 -46.49 39.89 -5.36
N SER A 474 -47.72 39.39 -5.48
CA SER A 474 -48.52 39.56 -6.70
C SER A 474 -49.96 39.98 -6.39
N PRO A 475 -50.34 41.20 -6.81
CA PRO A 475 -51.60 41.32 -7.53
C PRO A 475 -51.49 42.26 -8.75
N GLU A 476 -51.64 41.69 -9.95
CA GLU A 476 -52.12 42.45 -11.10
C GLU A 476 -53.62 42.80 -10.89
N ALA A 477 -53.87 44.11 -10.82
CA ALA A 477 -55.07 44.84 -11.28
C ALA A 477 -56.47 44.44 -10.76
N SER A 478 -57.02 45.28 -9.87
CA SER A 478 -58.39 45.85 -10.05
C SER A 478 -58.64 47.04 -9.11
N GLU A 479 -58.58 48.24 -9.70
CA GLU A 479 -59.48 49.43 -9.60
C GLU A 479 -59.92 50.05 -8.24
N GLU A 480 -59.55 51.35 -8.12
CA GLU A 480 -60.26 52.52 -7.50
C GLU A 480 -60.38 52.57 -5.95
N GLU A 481 -60.19 53.68 -5.23
CA GLU A 481 -60.01 55.13 -5.49
C GLU A 481 -59.51 55.83 -4.17
N ASP A 482 -58.73 56.89 -4.34
CA ASP A 482 -58.51 58.08 -3.46
C ASP A 482 -58.06 57.92 -1.99
N THR A 483 -56.98 58.55 -1.49
CA THR A 483 -56.64 59.99 -1.62
C THR A 483 -55.18 60.30 -1.24
N ALA A 484 -54.68 61.39 -1.80
CA ALA A 484 -53.30 61.89 -1.86
C ALA A 484 -52.63 62.43 -0.57
N GLN A 485 -51.29 62.33 -0.54
CA GLN A 485 -50.23 63.34 -0.25
C GLN A 485 -48.99 62.61 0.32
N GLY A 486 -47.76 62.68 -0.19
CA GLY A 486 -47.10 63.55 -1.16
C GLY A 486 -45.71 63.88 -0.61
N GLU A 487 -44.67 63.30 -1.22
CA GLU A 487 -43.26 63.77 -1.36
C GLU A 487 -42.39 64.01 -0.10
N GLU A 488 -41.07 63.83 -0.11
CA GLU A 488 -40.06 63.11 -0.90
C GLU A 488 -38.73 63.32 -0.14
N GLY A 489 -37.82 62.34 -0.15
CA GLY A 489 -36.52 62.46 0.50
C GLY A 489 -35.60 61.29 0.15
N PHE A 490 -35.09 61.31 -1.08
CA PHE A 490 -34.14 60.33 -1.64
C PHE A 490 -32.68 60.65 -1.25
N ARG A 491 -31.84 59.59 -1.28
CA ARG A 491 -30.35 59.49 -1.14
C ARG A 491 -29.86 59.18 0.29
N ASP A 492 -28.98 58.20 0.55
CA ASP A 492 -28.07 57.41 -0.29
C ASP A 492 -27.63 56.14 0.48
N VAL A 493 -27.58 55.02 -0.23
CA VAL A 493 -26.61 53.90 -0.19
C VAL A 493 -25.97 53.50 1.16
N THR A 494 -26.28 52.27 1.60
CA THR A 494 -25.39 51.17 2.08
C THR A 494 -26.07 50.39 3.21
N ASP A 495 -26.81 49.32 2.88
CA ASP A 495 -27.06 48.19 3.81
C ASP A 495 -27.84 47.09 3.07
N CYS A 496 -27.12 46.35 2.21
CA CYS A 496 -27.56 45.05 1.69
C CYS A 496 -26.32 44.16 1.54
N PHE A 497 -25.67 43.89 2.68
CA PHE A 497 -24.59 42.91 2.81
C PHE A 497 -24.73 42.19 4.15
N ILE A 498 -25.80 41.39 4.30
CA ILE A 498 -25.89 40.45 5.43
C ILE A 498 -26.19 39.01 4.98
N ASP A 499 -26.49 38.75 3.70
CA ASP A 499 -26.85 37.37 3.28
C ASP A 499 -25.66 36.53 2.77
N THR A 500 -24.53 37.15 2.43
CA THR A 500 -23.30 36.41 2.07
C THR A 500 -22.51 35.92 3.27
N THR A 501 -22.82 36.34 4.50
CA THR A 501 -22.07 35.94 5.69
C THR A 501 -22.47 34.57 6.23
N HIS A 502 -23.68 34.05 5.96
CA HIS A 502 -24.06 32.72 6.42
C HIS A 502 -23.38 31.60 5.60
N GLU A 503 -23.37 31.72 4.26
CA GLU A 503 -22.64 30.78 3.38
C GLU A 503 -21.11 30.92 3.53
N LEU A 504 -20.58 32.14 3.69
CA LEU A 504 -19.16 32.32 4.01
C LEU A 504 -18.82 31.79 5.39
N ASN A 505 -19.70 31.90 6.39
CA ASN A 505 -19.47 31.33 7.71
C ASN A 505 -19.52 29.81 7.68
N GLU A 506 -20.40 29.17 6.90
CA GLU A 506 -20.40 27.72 6.73
C GLU A 506 -19.19 27.21 5.94
N ILE A 507 -18.74 27.94 4.90
CA ILE A 507 -17.51 27.62 4.16
C ILE A 507 -16.27 27.89 5.03
N VAL A 508 -16.29 28.93 5.86
CA VAL A 508 -15.23 29.24 6.84
C VAL A 508 -15.24 28.23 7.98
N ASP A 509 -16.39 27.74 8.44
CA ASP A 509 -16.52 26.68 9.47
C ASP A 509 -16.14 25.31 8.92
N LYS A 510 -16.48 24.99 7.65
CA LYS A 510 -15.96 23.79 6.96
C LYS A 510 -14.46 23.91 6.77
N ARG A 511 -13.93 25.06 6.34
CA ARG A 511 -12.48 25.30 6.20
C ARG A 511 -11.77 25.33 7.56
N GLN A 512 -12.44 25.75 8.62
CA GLN A 512 -11.91 25.80 9.97
C GLN A 512 -11.95 24.42 10.62
N LYS A 513 -13.01 23.62 10.43
CA LYS A 513 -13.06 22.18 10.76
C LYS A 513 -12.06 21.37 9.94
N ILE A 514 -11.84 21.68 8.66
CA ILE A 514 -10.78 21.09 7.83
C ILE A 514 -9.41 21.55 8.35
N ARG A 515 -9.21 22.80 8.76
CA ARG A 515 -7.96 23.27 9.38
C ARG A 515 -7.76 22.71 10.79
N GLU A 516 -8.80 22.42 11.55
CA GLU A 516 -8.75 21.84 12.89
C GLU A 516 -8.52 20.34 12.83
N THR A 517 -9.13 19.63 11.88
CA THR A 517 -8.77 18.25 11.53
C THR A 517 -7.37 18.17 10.92
N LYS A 518 -6.93 19.16 10.14
CA LYS A 518 -5.53 19.26 9.66
C LYS A 518 -4.54 19.58 10.79
N LYS A 519 -4.92 20.40 11.77
CA LYS A 519 -4.17 20.65 13.01
C LYS A 519 -4.17 19.42 13.95
N LEU A 520 -5.21 18.59 13.94
CA LEU A 520 -5.25 17.29 14.60
C LEU A 520 -4.36 16.27 13.86
N ARG A 521 -4.37 16.25 12.51
CA ARG A 521 -3.41 15.48 11.69
C ARG A 521 -1.97 15.91 11.96
N GLU A 522 -1.69 17.18 12.23
CA GLU A 522 -0.34 17.69 12.54
C GLU A 522 0.18 17.30 13.94
N LYS A 523 -0.68 16.85 14.87
CA LYS A 523 -0.28 16.43 16.24
C LYS A 523 0.24 14.97 16.35
N GLY A 524 0.63 14.34 15.25
CA GLY A 524 1.34 13.05 15.29
C GLY A 524 0.46 11.80 15.34
N PHE A 525 -0.79 11.85 14.88
CA PHE A 525 -1.72 10.69 14.89
C PHE A 525 -1.67 9.79 13.63
N ILE A 526 -0.74 10.05 12.71
CA ILE A 526 -0.62 9.33 11.42
C ILE A 526 0.86 8.96 11.23
N SER A 527 1.15 7.72 10.81
CA SER A 527 2.52 7.24 10.54
C SER A 527 3.26 8.18 9.59
N ALA A 528 4.53 8.47 9.87
CA ALA A 528 5.35 9.33 9.01
C ALA A 528 5.54 8.72 7.61
N ARG A 529 5.67 7.39 7.53
CA ARG A 529 5.73 6.66 6.26
C ARG A 529 4.42 6.76 5.49
N PHE A 530 3.28 6.59 6.16
CA PHE A 530 1.98 6.76 5.51
C PHE A 530 1.74 8.21 5.05
N ARG A 531 2.18 9.22 5.81
CA ARG A 531 2.14 10.62 5.34
C ARG A 531 2.98 10.85 4.10
N ASN A 532 4.17 10.25 4.05
CA ASN A 532 5.02 10.33 2.87
C ASN A 532 4.36 9.62 1.69
N TRP A 533 3.81 8.42 1.89
CA TRP A 533 3.02 7.70 0.90
C TRP A 533 1.84 8.54 0.38
N GLN A 534 1.08 9.17 1.27
CA GLN A 534 0.02 10.12 0.91
C GLN A 534 0.54 11.37 0.19
N ALA A 535 1.74 11.86 0.53
CA ALA A 535 2.34 13.01 -0.16
C ALA A 535 2.72 12.68 -1.61
N TYR A 536 2.90 11.39 -1.93
CA TYR A 536 3.01 10.94 -3.31
C TYR A 536 1.65 10.82 -4.01
N MET A 537 0.51 10.95 -3.33
CA MET A 537 -0.79 10.99 -4.00
C MET A 537 -0.96 12.32 -4.75
N GLN A 538 -1.04 12.22 -6.06
CA GLN A 538 -1.41 13.30 -6.97
C GLN A 538 -2.92 13.33 -7.19
N TYR A 539 -3.45 14.49 -7.53
CA TYR A 539 -4.88 14.74 -7.58
C TYR A 539 -5.25 15.37 -8.92
N CYS A 540 -6.25 14.82 -9.60
CA CYS A 540 -6.82 15.41 -10.80
C CYS A 540 -7.89 16.43 -10.41
N VAL A 541 -7.61 17.71 -10.64
CA VAL A 541 -8.51 18.83 -10.31
C VAL A 541 -9.78 18.83 -11.15
N LEU A 542 -9.78 18.13 -12.29
CA LEU A 542 -10.92 18.09 -13.23
C LEU A 542 -12.02 17.11 -12.81
N CYS A 543 -11.65 16.01 -12.15
CA CYS A 543 -12.61 14.95 -11.79
C CYS A 543 -12.54 14.51 -10.32
N ASP A 544 -11.76 15.21 -9.49
CA ASP A 544 -11.64 14.93 -8.05
C ASP A 544 -11.05 13.53 -7.74
N LYS A 545 -10.30 12.92 -8.67
CA LYS A 545 -9.68 11.59 -8.51
C LYS A 545 -8.23 11.66 -8.03
N GLU A 546 -7.86 10.72 -7.15
CA GLU A 546 -6.52 10.60 -6.54
C GLU A 546 -5.69 9.47 -7.17
N PHE A 547 -4.45 9.77 -7.56
CA PHE A 547 -3.47 8.92 -8.27
C PHE A 547 -2.18 8.80 -7.47
N LEU A 548 -1.45 7.67 -7.54
CA LEU A 548 -0.15 7.53 -6.89
C LEU A 548 0.99 8.04 -7.79
N GLY A 549 1.80 8.96 -7.27
CA GLY A 549 2.73 9.82 -8.00
C GLY A 549 3.94 9.14 -8.65
N HIS A 550 4.16 7.84 -8.41
CA HIS A 550 5.11 7.05 -9.20
C HIS A 550 4.57 6.66 -10.58
N ARG A 551 3.31 6.99 -10.91
CA ARG A 551 2.70 6.79 -12.24
C ARG A 551 2.17 8.10 -12.80
N ILE A 552 3.07 9.07 -13.02
CA ILE A 552 2.78 10.31 -13.76
C ILE A 552 2.07 9.97 -15.09
N SER A 553 2.48 8.90 -15.76
CA SER A 553 1.88 8.42 -17.02
C SER A 553 0.38 8.13 -16.94
N GLN A 554 -0.14 7.60 -15.81
CA GLN A 554 -1.58 7.32 -15.67
C GLN A 554 -2.37 8.59 -15.35
N LEU A 555 -1.79 9.51 -14.57
CA LEU A 555 -2.39 10.82 -14.37
C LEU A 555 -2.41 11.61 -15.68
N ASP A 556 -1.32 11.58 -16.45
CA ASP A 556 -1.19 12.24 -17.74
C ASP A 556 -2.19 11.66 -18.75
N LEU A 557 -2.27 10.33 -18.90
CA LEU A 557 -3.29 9.65 -19.72
C LEU A 557 -4.71 10.02 -19.28
N HIS A 558 -4.97 10.07 -17.97
CA HIS A 558 -6.29 10.44 -17.46
C HIS A 558 -6.61 11.93 -17.67
N GLN A 559 -5.60 12.82 -17.58
CA GLN A 559 -5.75 14.23 -17.94
C GLN A 559 -5.98 14.40 -19.44
N GLU A 560 -5.31 13.61 -20.29
CA GLU A 560 -5.54 13.57 -21.75
C GLU A 560 -6.95 13.05 -22.10
N GLU A 561 -7.53 12.13 -21.33
CA GLU A 561 -8.94 11.72 -21.45
C GLU A 561 -9.93 12.86 -21.15
N HIS A 562 -9.58 13.80 -20.27
CA HIS A 562 -10.41 14.99 -20.05
C HIS A 562 -10.31 15.98 -21.21
N VAL A 563 -9.11 16.15 -21.78
CA VAL A 563 -8.88 17.02 -22.94
C VAL A 563 -9.62 16.50 -24.17
N THR A 564 -9.61 15.19 -24.41
CA THR A 564 -10.32 14.57 -25.55
C THR A 564 -11.84 14.61 -25.42
N LYS A 565 -12.39 14.62 -24.20
CA LYS A 565 -13.83 14.76 -23.95
C LYS A 565 -14.35 16.20 -24.03
N GLU A 566 -13.49 17.21 -23.84
CA GLU A 566 -13.84 18.61 -24.09
C GLU A 566 -13.94 18.94 -25.60
N GLU A 567 -13.27 18.17 -26.47
CA GLU A 567 -13.29 18.38 -27.92
C GLU A 567 -14.52 17.79 -28.66
N GLU A 568 -15.41 17.04 -27.98
CA GLU A 568 -16.57 16.37 -28.59
C GLU A 568 -17.90 17.17 -28.60
N TYR A 569 -17.87 18.49 -28.36
CA TYR A 569 -19.02 19.39 -28.62
C TYR A 569 -18.75 20.29 -29.84
N PRO A 570 -19.53 20.21 -30.94
CA PRO A 570 -19.21 20.96 -32.16
C PRO A 570 -19.73 22.40 -32.05
N ALA A 571 -18.82 23.37 -31.95
CA ALA A 571 -19.12 24.74 -32.35
C ALA A 571 -18.74 24.93 -33.84
N THR A 572 -19.72 25.39 -34.59
CA THR A 572 -19.72 25.65 -36.04
C THR A 572 -18.67 26.66 -36.53
N ASP A 573 -18.07 26.34 -37.68
CA ASP A 573 -17.51 27.21 -38.74
C ASP A 573 -16.56 28.37 -38.35
N SER A 574 -15.28 28.25 -38.71
CA SER A 574 -14.71 28.82 -39.95
C SER A 574 -13.19 28.96 -39.89
N ASP A 575 -12.54 28.44 -40.94
CA ASP A 575 -11.23 28.78 -41.51
C ASP A 575 -10.13 29.37 -40.61
N LEU A 576 -9.08 28.57 -40.36
CA LEU A 576 -7.76 28.88 -40.92
C LEU A 576 -6.83 27.66 -40.85
N SER A 577 -6.34 27.34 -42.04
CA SER A 577 -5.42 26.28 -42.39
C SER A 577 -4.05 26.36 -41.72
N HIS A 578 -3.47 25.16 -41.56
CA HIS A 578 -2.13 24.72 -41.97
C HIS A 578 -1.14 24.27 -40.88
N SER A 579 -0.77 22.99 -41.05
CA SER A 579 0.46 22.29 -40.63
C SER A 579 0.44 21.82 -39.16
N LEU A 580 0.44 20.52 -38.87
CA LEU A 580 1.42 19.56 -39.38
C LEU A 580 0.90 18.11 -39.25
N ASP A 581 0.57 17.48 -40.37
CA ASP A 581 0.65 16.02 -40.50
C ASP A 581 2.13 15.62 -40.48
N GLN A 582 2.52 14.68 -39.61
CA GLN A 582 3.39 13.60 -40.04
C GLN A 582 3.39 12.41 -39.06
N ARG A 583 2.91 11.29 -39.61
CA ARG A 583 3.27 9.88 -39.35
C ARG A 583 2.44 9.09 -38.36
N ILE A 584 1.37 8.55 -38.93
CA ILE A 584 0.82 7.24 -38.61
C ILE A 584 1.75 6.13 -39.18
N LEU A 585 1.70 4.96 -38.52
CA LEU A 585 1.88 3.58 -39.01
C LEU A 585 3.27 2.93 -39.00
N SER A 586 3.41 1.97 -38.09
CA SER A 586 3.82 0.57 -38.33
C SER A 586 3.81 -0.15 -36.98
N ASP A 587 3.29 -1.34 -36.73
CA ASP A 587 2.52 -2.31 -37.48
C ASP A 587 1.91 -3.24 -36.42
N GLN A 588 0.71 -3.76 -36.69
CA GLN A 588 0.15 -4.90 -35.97
C GLN A 588 0.89 -6.18 -36.40
N ALA A 589 1.29 -7.01 -35.43
CA ALA A 589 1.38 -8.44 -35.62
C ALA A 589 1.11 -9.17 -34.30
N SER A 590 0.00 -9.91 -34.31
CA SER A 590 -0.44 -10.96 -33.39
C SER A 590 0.66 -11.83 -32.80
N PHE A 591 0.51 -12.25 -31.54
CA PHE A 591 0.45 -13.67 -31.17
C PHE A 591 -0.12 -13.83 -29.75
N SER A 592 -1.10 -14.71 -29.62
CA SER A 592 -1.63 -15.21 -28.36
C SER A 592 -0.60 -16.12 -27.69
N GLU A 593 -0.32 -15.90 -26.42
CA GLU A 593 0.15 -16.95 -25.50
C GLU A 593 -0.34 -16.58 -24.09
N GLU A 594 -1.21 -17.44 -23.55
CA GLU A 594 -1.57 -17.46 -22.14
C GLU A 594 -0.30 -17.74 -21.34
N VAL A 595 0.14 -16.77 -20.53
CA VAL A 595 1.19 -17.00 -19.53
C VAL A 595 0.50 -17.20 -18.20
N GLU A 596 0.32 -18.47 -17.83
CA GLU A 596 0.17 -18.87 -16.44
C GLU A 596 1.26 -18.18 -15.61
N ALA A 597 0.85 -17.43 -14.59
CA ALA A 597 1.73 -16.77 -13.64
C ALA A 597 2.43 -17.82 -12.76
N SER A 598 3.41 -18.53 -13.32
CA SER A 598 4.40 -19.27 -12.56
C SER A 598 5.40 -18.26 -11.97
N HIS A 599 5.49 -18.24 -10.65
CA HIS A 599 6.55 -17.56 -9.89
C HIS A 599 7.94 -17.77 -10.54
N PRO A 600 8.82 -16.76 -10.58
CA PRO A 600 10.16 -16.94 -11.12
C PRO A 600 10.92 -17.98 -10.27
N PRO A 601 11.69 -18.90 -10.89
CA PRO A 601 12.44 -19.92 -10.16
C PRO A 601 13.61 -19.31 -9.37
N ALA A 602 14.16 -20.08 -8.44
CA ALA A 602 15.22 -19.71 -7.49
C ALA A 602 16.53 -19.19 -8.16
N SER A 603 16.63 -19.25 -9.49
CA SER A 603 17.76 -18.82 -10.33
C SER A 603 18.12 -17.33 -10.24
N VAL A 604 17.23 -16.48 -9.75
CA VAL A 604 17.43 -15.01 -9.69
C VAL A 604 18.21 -14.57 -8.44
N ALA A 605 18.15 -15.32 -7.34
CA ALA A 605 18.64 -14.86 -6.04
C ALA A 605 20.18 -14.72 -5.97
N VAL A 606 20.94 -15.68 -6.51
CA VAL A 606 22.41 -15.66 -6.37
C VAL A 606 23.10 -14.72 -7.34
N LYS A 607 22.57 -14.52 -8.56
CA LYS A 607 23.02 -13.41 -9.40
C LYS A 607 22.77 -12.07 -8.72
N HIS A 608 21.63 -11.90 -8.06
CA HIS A 608 21.31 -10.66 -7.35
C HIS A 608 22.22 -10.44 -6.13
N SER A 609 22.53 -11.46 -5.32
CA SER A 609 23.44 -11.33 -4.17
C SER A 609 24.89 -11.06 -4.57
N ILE A 610 25.32 -11.61 -5.71
CA ILE A 610 26.64 -11.39 -6.30
C ILE A 610 26.72 -10.05 -7.05
N GLU A 611 25.67 -9.62 -7.74
CA GLU A 611 25.59 -8.28 -8.35
C GLU A 611 25.47 -7.18 -7.30
N ASN A 612 24.83 -7.46 -6.15
CA ASN A 612 24.81 -6.55 -5.00
C ASN A 612 26.22 -6.28 -4.44
N LEU A 613 27.13 -7.26 -4.47
CA LEU A 613 28.55 -7.07 -4.11
C LEU A 613 29.23 -6.03 -5.02
N LEU A 614 28.88 -6.00 -6.31
CA LEU A 614 29.42 -5.03 -7.28
C LEU A 614 28.74 -3.66 -7.16
N ASN A 615 27.40 -3.62 -7.12
CA ASN A 615 26.63 -2.36 -7.07
C ASN A 615 26.95 -1.55 -5.80
N ALA A 616 27.09 -2.21 -4.64
CA ALA A 616 27.45 -1.55 -3.39
C ALA A 616 28.89 -1.01 -3.40
N SER A 617 29.82 -1.67 -4.10
CA SER A 617 31.17 -1.14 -4.30
C SER A 617 31.13 0.09 -5.22
N GLN A 618 30.33 0.06 -6.31
CA GLN A 618 30.20 1.12 -7.32
C GLN A 618 29.54 2.41 -6.85
N ASP A 619 28.53 2.34 -5.97
CA ASP A 619 27.87 3.54 -5.41
C ASP A 619 28.83 4.41 -4.58
N HIS A 620 29.86 3.81 -3.98
CA HIS A 620 30.92 4.55 -3.25
C HIS A 620 32.07 5.03 -4.16
N PHE A 621 32.27 4.42 -5.34
CA PHE A 621 33.26 4.90 -6.33
C PHE A 621 32.84 6.21 -7.03
N SER A 622 31.54 6.56 -6.98
CA SER A 622 30.97 7.71 -7.72
C SER A 622 30.86 9.02 -6.92
N ARG A 623 31.21 9.04 -5.61
CA ARG A 623 31.25 10.27 -4.81
C ARG A 623 32.66 10.86 -4.79
N PRO A 624 32.92 12.01 -5.44
CA PRO A 624 34.16 12.73 -5.21
C PRO A 624 34.18 13.19 -3.75
N SER A 625 35.24 12.84 -3.03
CA SER A 625 35.53 13.32 -1.67
C SER A 625 35.47 14.85 -1.63
N ALA A 626 34.41 15.42 -1.06
CA ALA A 626 34.31 16.85 -0.83
C ALA A 626 35.39 17.25 0.18
N SER A 627 36.45 17.89 -0.30
CA SER A 627 37.48 18.50 0.53
C SER A 627 36.85 19.58 1.41
N THR A 628 36.90 19.38 2.72
CA THR A 628 36.58 20.37 3.74
C THR A 628 37.57 21.54 3.61
N GLN A 629 37.21 22.59 2.87
CA GLN A 629 37.86 23.89 3.00
C GLN A 629 37.26 24.60 4.21
N SER A 630 38.04 24.69 5.28
CA SER A 630 37.77 25.63 6.36
C SER A 630 38.02 27.05 5.84
N SER A 631 36.94 27.82 5.68
CA SER A 631 37.02 29.26 5.46
C SER A 631 36.96 29.96 6.82
N ASN A 632 38.15 30.27 7.33
CA ASN A 632 38.35 31.33 8.32
C ASN A 632 38.02 32.70 7.71
N ASN A 633 37.48 33.56 8.58
CA ASN A 633 37.48 35.02 8.58
C ASN A 633 36.38 35.83 7.86
N LYS A 634 35.68 36.56 8.73
CA LYS A 634 34.95 37.84 8.63
C LYS A 634 33.45 37.81 8.34
#